data_AF-B8CXU1-F1
#
_entry.id   AF-B8CXU1-F1
#
_cell.length_a   1.000
_cell.length_b   1.000
_cell.length_c   1.000
_cell.angle_alpha   90.00
_cell.angle_beta   90.00
_cell.angle_gamma   90.00
#
_symmetry.space_group_name_H-M   'P 1'
#
loop_
_entity.id
_entity.type
_entity.pdbx_description
1 polymer ?
#
loop_
_entity_poly.entity_id
_entity_poly.type
_entity_poly.pdbx_seq_one_letter_code
_entity_poly.pdbx_strand_id
1 'polypeptide(L)'
;MTIVLLIVGIFLSVLGLLIWKYNLVNLIAGYSEEKTRDKQGLAKWVGKNILIMGALTILISILEYLLNITMWIVVTFIIIVVVLSIRTNIGCKKYEK
;
A
#
# COMPACT_ATOMS: atom_id res chain seq x y z
N MET A 1 -17.39 -5.79 -8.27
CA MET A 1 -16.06 -6.29 -7.86
C MET A 1 -15.76 -6.01 -6.38
N THR A 2 -16.75 -5.50 -5.66
CA THR A 2 -16.71 -5.08 -4.25
C THR A 2 -16.05 -6.06 -3.29
N ILE A 3 -16.49 -7.34 -3.29
CA ILE A 3 -15.97 -8.35 -2.35
C ILE A 3 -14.46 -8.56 -2.56
N VAL A 4 -14.01 -8.60 -3.81
CA VAL A 4 -12.59 -8.76 -4.15
C VAL A 4 -11.81 -7.55 -3.64
N LEU A 5 -12.28 -6.33 -3.90
CA LEU A 5 -11.63 -5.10 -3.42
C LEU A 5 -11.59 -5.03 -1.89
N LEU A 6 -12.64 -5.48 -1.21
CA LEU A 6 -12.69 -5.50 0.25
C LEU A 6 -11.64 -6.46 0.83
N ILE A 7 -11.55 -7.69 0.29
CA ILE A 7 -10.56 -8.68 0.72
C ILE A 7 -9.15 -8.18 0.45
N VAL A 8 -8.89 -7.62 -0.73
CA VAL A 8 -7.59 -7.04 -1.10
C VAL A 8 -7.23 -5.88 -0.17
N GLY A 9 -8.18 -4.99 0.11
CA GLY A 9 -7.97 -3.85 1.01
C GLY A 9 -7.62 -4.29 2.43
N ILE A 10 -8.34 -5.28 2.98
CA ILE A 10 -8.05 -5.86 4.30
C ILE A 10 -6.66 -6.49 4.30
N PHE A 11 -6.32 -7.29 3.28
CA PHE A 11 -5.02 -7.92 3.16
C PHE A 11 -3.88 -6.90 3.12
N LEU A 12 -4.01 -5.85 2.30
CA LEU A 12 -3.05 -4.75 2.25
C LEU A 12 -2.93 -4.04 3.59
N SER A 13 -4.04 -3.76 4.27
CA SER A 13 -4.01 -3.15 5.60
C SER A 13 -3.28 -4.02 6.62
N VAL A 14 -3.47 -5.34 6.60
CA VAL A 14 -2.75 -6.27 7.47
C VAL A 14 -1.26 -6.27 7.17
N LEU A 15 -0.86 -6.37 5.89
CA LEU A 15 0.55 -6.29 5.50
C LEU A 15 1.19 -4.95 5.89
N GLY A 16 0.48 -3.86 5.64
CA GLY A 16 0.92 -2.52 6.01
C GLY A 16 1.12 -2.39 7.53
N LEU A 17 0.21 -2.95 8.33
CA LEU A 17 0.33 -2.98 9.80
C LEU A 17 1.54 -3.80 10.23
N LEU A 18 1.75 -4.97 9.62
CA LEU A 18 2.88 -5.85 9.91
C LEU A 18 4.23 -5.16 9.64
N ILE A 19 4.35 -4.52 8.48
CA ILE A 19 5.57 -3.78 8.09
C ILE A 19 5.75 -2.56 8.98
N TRP A 20 4.69 -1.76 9.19
CA TRP A 20 4.78 -0.49 9.92
C TRP A 20 5.04 -0.66 11.43
N LYS A 21 4.36 -1.63 12.08
CA LYS A 21 4.43 -1.82 13.54
C LYS A 21 5.51 -2.79 13.97
N TYR A 22 5.74 -3.87 13.20
CA TYR A 22 6.69 -4.93 13.57
C TYR A 22 8.01 -4.86 12.79
N ASN A 23 8.20 -3.84 11.94
CA ASN A 23 9.40 -3.65 11.12
C ASN A 23 9.78 -4.86 10.27
N LEU A 24 8.79 -5.61 9.78
CA LEU A 24 8.98 -6.79 8.94
C LEU A 24 9.38 -6.40 7.50
N VAL A 25 10.52 -5.73 7.35
CA VAL A 25 11.06 -5.26 6.06
C VAL A 25 11.37 -6.40 5.09
N ASN A 26 11.54 -7.63 5.57
CA ASN A 26 11.71 -8.82 4.74
C ASN A 26 10.46 -9.15 3.90
N LEU A 27 9.29 -8.61 4.26
CA LEU A 27 8.07 -8.71 3.44
C LEU A 27 8.09 -7.75 2.24
N ILE A 28 9.02 -6.79 2.21
CA ILE A 28 9.17 -5.84 1.12
C ILE A 28 9.95 -6.54 0.01
N ALA A 29 9.29 -6.75 -1.13
CA ALA A 29 9.94 -7.34 -2.29
C ALA A 29 11.15 -6.50 -2.72
N GLY A 30 12.28 -7.15 -3.00
CA GLY A 30 13.52 -6.48 -3.40
C GLY A 30 14.31 -5.84 -2.25
N TYR A 31 13.87 -5.99 -1.00
CA TYR A 31 14.64 -5.54 0.17
C TYR A 31 16.00 -6.26 0.24
N SER A 32 17.06 -5.47 0.45
CA SER A 32 18.42 -5.95 0.70
C SER A 32 18.96 -5.28 1.95
N GLU A 33 19.34 -6.09 2.93
CA GLU A 33 19.93 -5.63 4.18
C GLU A 33 21.26 -4.89 3.94
N GLU A 34 22.06 -5.34 2.98
CA GLU A 34 23.34 -4.71 2.64
C GLU A 34 23.17 -3.29 2.07
N LYS A 35 22.11 -3.06 1.31
CA LYS A 35 21.82 -1.78 0.65
C LYS A 35 21.02 -0.81 1.51
N THR A 36 20.41 -1.28 2.60
CA THR A 36 19.53 -0.44 3.43
C THR A 36 20.33 0.22 4.55
N ARG A 37 20.29 1.56 4.61
CA ARG A 37 20.89 2.36 5.68
C ARG A 37 20.00 2.44 6.92
N ASP A 38 18.70 2.66 6.72
CA ASP A 38 17.72 2.84 7.79
C ASP A 38 16.50 1.93 7.59
N LYS A 39 16.55 0.75 8.24
CA LYS A 39 15.47 -0.25 8.17
C LYS A 39 14.17 0.24 8.81
N GLN A 40 14.25 0.98 9.91
CA GLN A 40 13.06 1.43 10.63
C GLN A 40 12.35 2.55 9.88
N GLY A 41 13.13 3.48 9.30
CA GLY A 41 12.62 4.52 8.42
C GLY A 41 11.94 3.92 7.19
N LEU A 42 12.57 2.93 6.55
CA LEU A 42 12.01 2.20 5.41
C LEU A 42 10.70 1.48 5.78
N ALA A 43 10.70 0.74 6.89
CA ALA A 43 9.50 0.06 7.39
C ALA A 43 8.35 1.03 7.65
N LYS A 44 8.63 2.15 8.32
CA LYS A 44 7.63 3.17 8.61
C LYS A 44 7.08 3.79 7.33
N TRP A 45 7.94 4.06 6.35
CA TRP A 45 7.55 4.66 5.07
C TRP A 45 6.71 3.70 4.24
N VAL A 46 7.23 2.50 3.96
CA VAL A 46 6.55 1.51 3.11
C VAL A 46 5.28 1.02 3.78
N GLY A 47 5.35 0.66 5.06
CA GLY A 47 4.18 0.22 5.83
C GLY A 47 3.07 1.26 5.86
N LYS A 48 3.39 2.55 6.07
CA LYS A 48 2.39 3.62 6.04
C LYS A 48 1.75 3.80 4.65
N ASN A 49 2.54 3.73 3.58
CA ASN A 49 1.97 3.82 2.22
C ASN A 49 1.06 2.63 1.91
N ILE A 50 1.46 1.40 2.28
CA ILE A 50 0.63 0.20 2.11
C ILE A 50 -0.66 0.31 2.95
N LEU A 51 -0.58 0.82 4.18
CA LEU A 51 -1.77 1.09 5.01
C LEU A 51 -2.74 2.06 4.36
N ILE A 52 -2.22 3.16 3.79
CA ILE A 52 -3.02 4.14 3.06
C ILE A 52 -3.67 3.48 1.84
N MET A 53 -2.92 2.67 1.07
CA MET A 53 -3.48 1.93 -0.07
C MET A 53 -4.59 0.97 0.36
N GLY A 54 -4.40 0.20 1.44
CA GLY A 54 -5.43 -0.70 1.98
C GLY A 54 -6.69 0.06 2.40
N ALA A 55 -6.53 1.16 3.16
CA ALA A 55 -7.65 1.98 3.61
C ALA A 55 -8.43 2.62 2.43
N LEU A 56 -7.72 3.15 1.43
CA LEU A 56 -8.36 3.67 0.22
C LEU A 56 -9.09 2.58 -0.58
N THR A 57 -8.53 1.37 -0.65
CA THR A 57 -9.14 0.24 -1.35
C THR A 57 -10.45 -0.18 -0.69
N ILE A 58 -10.48 -0.24 0.65
CA ILE A 58 -11.70 -0.50 1.43
C ILE A 58 -12.74 0.61 1.20
N LEU A 59 -12.32 1.87 1.26
CA LEU A 59 -13.20 3.01 1.04
C LEU A 59 -13.81 2.98 -0.37
N ILE A 60 -13.00 2.66 -1.38
CA ILE A 60 -13.45 2.49 -2.77
C ILE A 60 -14.46 1.34 -2.91
N SER A 61 -14.22 0.22 -2.24
CA SER A 61 -15.17 -0.91 -2.21
C SER A 61 -16.52 -0.48 -1.63
N ILE A 62 -16.53 0.28 -0.53
CA ILE A 62 -17.74 0.80 0.09
C ILE A 62 -18.46 1.78 -0.85
N LEU A 63 -17.73 2.67 -1.52
CA LEU A 63 -18.31 3.61 -2.49
C LEU A 63 -18.90 2.90 -3.72
N GLU A 64 -18.23 1.86 -4.23
CA GLU A 64 -18.77 1.02 -5.32
C GLU A 64 -20.10 0.40 -4.89
N TYR A 65 -20.19 -0.12 -3.67
CA TYR A 65 -21.41 -0.72 -3.12
C TYR A 65 -22.56 0.28 -2.98
N LEU A 66 -22.28 1.50 -2.52
CA LEU A 66 -23.32 2.53 -2.27
C LEU A 66 -23.79 3.25 -3.53
N LEU A 67 -22.88 3.56 -4.46
CA LEU A 67 -23.17 4.42 -5.61
C LEU A 67 -23.48 3.65 -6.90
N ASN A 68 -23.16 2.35 -6.96
CA ASN A 68 -23.32 1.52 -8.16
C ASN A 68 -22.57 2.05 -9.41
N ILE A 69 -21.60 2.96 -9.24
CA ILE A 69 -20.78 3.53 -10.32
C ILE A 69 -19.51 2.68 -10.47
N THR A 70 -19.47 1.76 -11.43
CA THR A 70 -18.37 0.80 -11.53
C THR A 70 -17.18 1.31 -12.35
N MET A 71 -17.39 1.88 -13.54
CA MET A 71 -16.28 2.20 -14.46
C MET A 71 -15.35 3.31 -13.96
N TRP A 72 -15.90 4.46 -13.56
CA TRP A 72 -15.11 5.61 -13.12
C TRP A 72 -14.34 5.32 -11.83
N ILE A 73 -14.96 4.58 -10.90
CA ILE A 73 -14.33 4.18 -9.63
C ILE A 73 -13.10 3.30 -9.89
N VAL A 74 -13.17 2.37 -10.85
CA VAL A 74 -12.04 1.50 -11.21
C VAL A 74 -10.90 2.32 -11.82
N VAL A 75 -11.19 3.27 -12.72
CA VAL A 75 -10.16 4.15 -13.31
C VAL A 75 -9.47 4.97 -12.22
N THR A 76 -10.25 5.59 -11.32
CA THR A 76 -9.71 6.36 -10.19
C THR A 76 -8.85 5.49 -9.27
N PHE A 77 -9.30 4.27 -8.97
CA PHE A 77 -8.54 3.31 -8.17
C PHE A 77 -7.18 2.99 -8.78
N ILE A 78 -7.13 2.67 -10.07
CA ILE A 78 -5.89 2.36 -10.79
C ILE A 78 -4.92 3.54 -10.72
N ILE A 79 -5.40 4.76 -10.98
CA ILE A 79 -4.57 5.98 -10.93
C ILE A 79 -3.97 6.17 -9.54
N ILE A 80 -4.79 6.06 -8.48
CA ILE A 80 -4.33 6.21 -7.09
C ILE A 80 -3.26 5.16 -6.74
N VAL A 81 -3.48 3.90 -7.11
CA VAL A 81 -2.53 2.80 -6.84
C VAL A 81 -1.21 3.04 -7.55
N VAL A 82 -1.23 3.45 -8.82
CA VAL A 82 -0.02 3.73 -9.59
C VAL A 82 0.76 4.90 -8.98
N VAL A 83 0.09 6.00 -8.66
CA VAL A 83 0.72 7.18 -8.04
C VAL A 83 1.35 6.83 -6.70
N LEU A 84 0.63 6.09 -5.84
CA LEU A 84 1.15 5.67 -4.54
C LEU A 84 2.32 4.69 -4.67
N SER A 85 2.29 3.79 -5.66
CA SER A 85 3.38 2.85 -5.93
C SER A 85 4.66 3.58 -6.36
N ILE A 86 4.53 4.52 -7.30
CA ILE A 86 5.65 5.35 -7.77
C ILE A 86 6.22 6.16 -6.60
N ARG A 87 5.36 6.83 -5.83
CA ARG A 87 5.77 7.62 -4.66
C ARG A 87 6.50 6.76 -3.62
N THR A 88 6.00 5.55 -3.37
CA THR A 88 6.61 4.62 -2.41
C THR A 88 8.01 4.22 -2.89
N ASN A 89 8.14 3.83 -4.16
CA ASN A 89 9.41 3.41 -4.76
C ASN A 89 10.46 4.53 -4.78
N ILE A 90 10.06 5.75 -5.16
CA ILE A 90 10.96 6.91 -5.11
C ILE A 90 11.41 7.19 -3.66
N GLY A 91 10.48 7.08 -2.70
CA GLY A 91 10.80 7.28 -1.29
C GLY A 91 11.71 6.22 -0.68
N CYS A 92 11.69 4.97 -1.19
CA CYS A 92 12.58 3.90 -0.75
C CYS A 92 14.06 4.27 -0.93
N LYS A 93 14.41 4.95 -2.03
CA LYS A 93 15.78 5.38 -2.33
C LYS A 93 16.39 6.28 -1.25
N LYS A 94 15.56 6.98 -0.47
CA LYS A 94 16.03 7.81 0.66
C LYS A 94 16.64 6.99 1.80
N TYR A 95 16.25 5.72 1.92
CA TYR A 95 16.67 4.83 3.01
C TYR A 95 17.75 3.82 2.56
N GLU A 96 18.14 3.86 1.29
CA GLU A 96 19.27 3.12 0.76
C GLU A 96 20.59 3.84 1.10
N LYS A 97 21.71 3.10 1.09
CA LYS A 97 23.06 3.60 1.33
C LYS A 97 23.60 4.43 0.17
#